data_AF-A0A8X6R6M4-F1
#
_entry.id   AF-A0A8X6R6M4-F1
#
_cell.length_a   1.000
_cell.length_b   1.000
_cell.length_c   1.000
_cell.angle_alpha   90.00
_cell.angle_beta   90.00
_cell.angle_gamma   90.00
#
_symmetry.space_group_name_H-M   'P 1'
#
loop_
_entity.id
_entity.type
_entity.pdbx_description
1 polymer ?
#
loop_
_entity_poly.entity_id
_entity_poly.type
_entity_poly.pdbx_seq_one_letter_code
_entity_poly.pdbx_strand_id
1 'polypeptide(L)'
;MYARRPAVCIPLTFAYKRARLKWSLKHQHWSVGEWANVMFSDESRFSLSSDSRRVTIWRGRGTRFEPRNITERHNFPSWGVMVWAGIMMDGHKDLHFFDTGTVTAQRYRDEVLKTYVRLFRGAVGPDFIFMDDNAPCYRAVLIDDFLETENIQRMS
;
A
#
# COMPACT_ATOMS: atom_id res chain seq x y z
N MET A 1 10.64 -31.87 12.01
CA MET A 1 10.87 -30.69 11.15
C MET A 1 10.33 -31.01 9.77
N TYR A 2 9.72 -30.07 9.03
CA TYR A 2 9.19 -30.35 7.68
C TYR A 2 9.58 -29.24 6.71
N ALA A 3 9.77 -29.58 5.43
CA ALA A 3 9.94 -28.61 4.37
C ALA A 3 8.66 -27.79 4.19
N ARG A 4 8.74 -26.48 4.38
CA ARG A 4 7.61 -25.55 4.31
C ARG A 4 8.06 -24.27 3.60
N ARG A 5 7.11 -23.53 3.02
CA ARG A 5 7.42 -22.20 2.47
C ARG A 5 7.79 -21.24 3.62
N PRO A 6 8.89 -20.48 3.48
CA PRO A 6 9.21 -19.39 4.42
C PRO A 6 8.14 -18.30 4.34
N ALA A 7 8.09 -17.44 5.35
CA ALA A 7 7.47 -16.13 5.16
C ALA A 7 8.44 -15.26 4.35
N VAL A 8 7.95 -14.64 3.27
CA VAL A 8 8.71 -13.66 2.50
C VAL A 8 8.13 -12.30 2.86
N CYS A 9 8.77 -11.63 3.80
CA CYS A 9 8.36 -10.31 4.29
C CYS A 9 9.54 -9.68 5.01
N ILE A 10 9.59 -8.35 5.09
CA ILE A 10 10.56 -7.68 5.95
C ILE A 10 10.17 -7.94 7.41
N PRO A 11 11.06 -8.46 8.27
CA PRO A 11 10.76 -8.63 9.69
C PRO A 11 10.33 -7.31 10.34
N LEU A 12 9.17 -7.29 11.00
CA LEU A 12 8.67 -6.09 11.65
C LEU A 12 9.46 -5.77 12.92
N THR A 13 9.96 -4.55 13.03
CA THR A 13 10.52 -4.02 14.28
C THR A 13 9.43 -3.94 15.36
N PHE A 14 9.82 -3.87 16.63
CA PHE A 14 8.88 -3.71 17.74
C PHE A 14 8.02 -2.44 17.60
N ALA A 15 8.62 -1.34 17.12
CA ALA A 15 7.92 -0.09 16.85
C ALA A 15 6.80 -0.28 15.81
N TYR A 16 7.09 -0.95 14.69
CA TYR A 16 6.09 -1.23 13.66
C TYR A 16 4.97 -2.14 14.16
N LYS A 17 5.29 -3.17 14.97
CA LYS A 17 4.25 -4.02 15.59
C LYS A 17 3.30 -3.21 16.47
N ARG A 18 3.84 -2.32 17.30
CA ARG A 18 3.04 -1.45 18.18
C ARG A 18 2.18 -0.47 17.37
N ALA A 19 2.74 0.14 16.32
CA ALA A 19 2.01 1.05 15.45
C ALA A 19 0.82 0.35 14.76
N ARG A 20 1.05 -0.84 14.18
CA ARG A 20 -0.01 -1.65 13.54
C ARG A 20 -1.10 -2.08 14.52
N LEU A 21 -0.73 -2.46 15.75
CA LEU A 21 -1.70 -2.80 16.79
C LEU A 21 -2.56 -1.58 17.18
N LYS A 22 -1.93 -0.43 17.41
CA LYS A 22 -2.64 0.82 17.73
C LYS A 22 -3.61 1.22 16.62
N TRP A 23 -3.17 1.13 15.36
CA TRP A 23 -4.02 1.38 14.20
C TRP A 23 -5.21 0.41 14.15
N SER A 24 -4.96 -0.89 14.35
CA SER A 24 -6.01 -1.91 14.33
C SER A 24 -7.04 -1.67 15.43
N LEU A 25 -6.60 -1.41 16.66
CA LEU A 25 -7.49 -1.13 17.79
C LEU A 25 -8.32 0.14 17.58
N LYS A 26 -7.74 1.18 16.95
CA LYS A 26 -8.46 2.43 16.64
C LYS A 26 -9.63 2.19 15.68
N HIS A 27 -9.47 1.29 14.71
CA HIS A 27 -10.45 1.07 13.64
C HIS A 27 -11.24 -0.25 13.79
N GLN A 28 -11.05 -1.00 14.89
CA GLN A 28 -11.66 -2.34 15.06
C GLN A 28 -13.20 -2.32 15.14
N HIS A 29 -13.78 -1.18 15.53
CA HIS A 29 -15.22 -1.00 15.69
C HIS A 29 -15.84 -0.16 14.56
N TRP A 30 -15.07 0.17 13.52
CA TRP A 30 -15.60 0.86 12.37
C TRP A 30 -16.68 0.02 11.68
N SER A 31 -17.81 0.67 11.42
CA SER A 31 -18.93 0.13 10.68
C SER A 31 -18.62 -0.04 9.20
N VAL A 32 -19.44 -0.82 8.51
CA VAL A 32 -19.34 -0.99 7.06
C VAL A 32 -19.49 0.36 6.34
N GLY A 33 -20.34 1.26 6.84
CA GLY A 33 -20.52 2.60 6.26
C GLY A 33 -19.26 3.46 6.38
N GLU A 34 -18.54 3.39 7.50
CA GLU A 34 -17.26 4.08 7.66
C GLU A 34 -16.20 3.53 6.69
N TRP A 35 -16.12 2.20 6.55
CA TRP A 35 -15.22 1.58 5.57
C TRP A 35 -15.59 1.87 4.12
N ALA A 36 -16.88 2.06 3.82
CA ALA A 36 -17.34 2.35 2.47
C ALA A 36 -16.81 3.70 1.94
N ASN A 37 -16.51 4.63 2.84
CA ASN A 37 -15.97 5.94 2.49
C ASN A 37 -14.44 5.95 2.31
N VAL A 38 -13.76 4.81 2.53
CA VAL A 38 -12.31 4.70 2.39
C VAL A 38 -11.92 4.25 0.99
N MET A 39 -11.08 5.04 0.31
CA MET A 39 -10.35 4.58 -0.87
C MET A 39 -9.00 4.03 -0.49
N PHE A 40 -8.84 2.72 -0.66
CA PHE A 40 -7.55 2.06 -0.58
C PHE A 40 -6.81 2.21 -1.91
N SER A 41 -5.53 2.52 -1.84
CA SER A 41 -4.68 2.61 -3.02
C SER A 41 -3.33 1.97 -2.78
N ASP A 42 -2.72 1.50 -3.86
CA ASP A 42 -1.37 0.94 -3.83
C ASP A 42 -0.76 0.99 -5.24
N GLU A 43 0.57 0.91 -5.30
CA GLU A 43 1.31 0.69 -6.53
C GLU A 43 1.79 -0.75 -6.65
N SER A 44 1.66 -1.31 -7.85
CA SER A 44 2.21 -2.62 -8.16
C SER A 44 3.10 -2.57 -9.39
N ARG A 45 4.25 -3.23 -9.29
CA ARG A 45 5.17 -3.42 -10.42
C ARG A 45 4.92 -4.77 -11.08
N PHE A 46 4.56 -4.73 -12.36
CA PHE A 46 4.41 -5.91 -13.20
C PHE A 46 5.66 -6.11 -14.05
N SER A 47 6.37 -7.22 -13.86
CA SER A 47 7.58 -7.59 -14.59
C SER A 47 7.36 -8.74 -15.56
N LEU A 48 8.05 -8.71 -16.69
CA LEU A 48 8.04 -9.82 -17.67
C LEU A 48 8.86 -11.04 -17.20
N SER A 49 9.82 -10.83 -16.28
CA SER A 49 10.56 -11.93 -15.67
C SER A 49 9.79 -12.51 -14.49
N SER A 50 9.62 -13.84 -14.48
CA SER A 50 9.05 -14.58 -13.35
C SER A 50 10.16 -15.05 -12.42
N ASP A 51 10.20 -14.54 -11.19
CA ASP A 51 10.90 -15.21 -10.10
C ASP A 51 10.15 -16.52 -9.81
N SER A 52 10.80 -17.67 -9.98
CA SER A 52 10.13 -18.98 -9.91
C SER A 52 9.62 -19.35 -8.51
N ARG A 53 9.88 -18.52 -7.46
CA ARG A 53 9.22 -18.50 -6.12
C ARG A 53 9.11 -19.85 -5.37
N ARG A 54 9.77 -20.92 -5.84
CA ARG A 54 9.67 -22.29 -5.29
C ARG A 54 10.83 -22.58 -4.33
N VAL A 55 11.03 -21.73 -3.33
CA VAL A 55 12.00 -21.98 -2.24
C VAL A 55 11.27 -22.55 -1.03
N THR A 56 11.79 -23.62 -0.44
CA THR A 56 11.29 -24.19 0.83
C THR A 56 12.41 -24.26 1.85
N ILE A 57 12.06 -24.11 3.13
CA ILE A 57 12.97 -24.20 4.27
C ILE A 57 12.45 -25.24 5.26
N TRP A 58 13.35 -25.86 6.02
CA TRP A 58 12.99 -26.78 7.10
C TRP A 58 12.65 -25.97 8.36
N ARG A 59 11.40 -26.05 8.85
CA ARG A 59 10.99 -25.36 10.09
C ARG A 59 9.90 -26.09 10.88
N GLY A 60 9.73 -25.66 12.13
CA GLY A 60 8.67 -26.13 13.03
C GLY A 60 7.28 -25.58 12.69
N ARG A 61 6.24 -26.14 13.30
CA ARG A 61 4.88 -25.57 13.26
C ARG A 61 4.85 -24.33 14.17
N GLY A 62 4.12 -23.28 13.76
CA GLY A 62 4.02 -22.03 14.55
C GLY A 62 5.18 -21.04 14.37
N THR A 63 6.35 -21.49 13.91
CA THR A 63 7.57 -20.65 13.83
C THR A 63 7.66 -19.78 12.58
N ARG A 64 6.55 -19.56 11.85
CA ARG A 64 6.56 -18.97 10.49
C ARG A 64 7.21 -17.59 10.42
N PHE A 65 6.98 -16.76 11.43
CA PHE A 65 7.41 -15.35 11.47
C PHE A 65 8.61 -15.13 12.40
N GLU A 66 9.30 -16.20 12.81
CA GLU A 66 10.59 -16.05 13.46
C GLU A 66 11.62 -15.53 12.45
N PRO A 67 12.51 -14.58 12.82
CA PRO A 67 13.47 -13.98 11.90
C PRO A 67 14.27 -15.00 11.07
N ARG A 68 14.71 -16.10 11.69
CA ARG A 68 15.43 -17.21 11.02
C ARG A 68 14.63 -17.97 9.95
N ASN A 69 13.30 -17.86 9.96
CA ASN A 69 12.39 -18.55 9.03
C ASN A 69 11.81 -17.59 7.97
N ILE A 70 12.30 -16.34 7.95
CA ILE A 70 11.94 -15.31 7.01
C ILE A 70 13.05 -15.21 5.96
N THR A 71 12.67 -15.17 4.69
CA THR A 71 13.59 -14.88 3.60
C THR A 71 13.33 -13.45 3.15
N GLU A 72 14.36 -12.61 3.21
CA GLU A 72 14.30 -11.24 2.68
C GLU A 72 14.22 -11.26 1.16
N ARG A 73 13.53 -10.25 0.61
CA ARG A 73 13.44 -10.05 -0.83
C ARG A 73 14.20 -8.77 -1.16
N HIS A 74 15.18 -8.87 -2.05
CA HIS A 74 15.72 -7.73 -2.75
C HIS A 74 14.92 -7.52 -4.04
N ASN A 75 14.45 -6.29 -4.28
CA ASN A 75 13.84 -5.93 -5.55
C ASN A 75 14.93 -5.97 -6.62
N PHE A 76 14.88 -6.95 -7.52
CA PHE A 76 15.73 -6.94 -8.71
C PHE A 76 15.27 -5.81 -9.65
N PRO A 77 16.21 -5.16 -10.36
CA PRO A 77 15.89 -4.20 -11.41
C PRO A 77 15.34 -4.96 -12.63
N SER A 78 14.10 -5.41 -12.56
CA SER A 78 13.39 -5.94 -13.72
C SER A 78 12.78 -4.77 -14.49
N TRP A 79 12.98 -4.76 -15.81
CA TRP A 79 12.09 -4.05 -16.73
C TRP A 79 10.65 -4.47 -16.42
N GLY A 80 9.79 -3.49 -16.19
CA GLY A 80 8.43 -3.70 -15.71
C GLY A 80 7.69 -2.39 -15.59
N VAL A 81 6.37 -2.45 -15.68
CA VAL A 81 5.49 -1.28 -15.64
C VAL A 81 5.00 -1.09 -14.21
N MET A 82 5.04 0.16 -13.73
CA MET A 82 4.44 0.53 -12.45
C MET A 82 2.99 0.93 -12.70
N VAL A 83 2.09 0.37 -11.91
CA VAL A 83 0.65 0.61 -12.04
C VAL A 83 0.13 1.10 -10.70
N TRP A 84 -0.69 2.14 -10.72
CA TRP A 84 -1.46 2.60 -9.57
C TRP A 84 -2.94 2.21 -9.72
N ALA A 85 -3.55 1.81 -8.62
CA ALA A 85 -4.99 1.54 -8.55
C ALA A 85 -5.59 2.07 -7.25
N GLY A 86 -6.86 2.49 -7.33
CA GLY A 86 -7.68 2.85 -6.18
C GLY A 86 -8.95 1.99 -6.15
N ILE A 87 -9.32 1.51 -4.97
CA ILE A 87 -10.51 0.70 -4.74
C ILE A 87 -11.30 1.21 -3.53
N MET A 88 -12.62 1.25 -3.68
CA MET A 88 -13.61 1.58 -2.66
C MET A 88 -14.64 0.44 -2.58
N MET A 89 -15.57 0.52 -1.63
CA MET A 89 -16.58 -0.53 -1.47
C MET A 89 -17.57 -0.61 -2.65
N ASP A 90 -17.87 0.53 -3.26
CA ASP A 90 -18.81 0.69 -4.36
C ASP A 90 -18.18 0.55 -5.76
N GLY A 91 -16.85 0.40 -5.84
CA GLY A 91 -16.17 0.24 -7.11
C GLY A 91 -14.66 0.37 -7.05
N HIS A 92 -14.04 0.35 -8.21
CA HIS A 92 -12.61 0.58 -8.37
C HIS A 92 -12.39 1.54 -9.53
N LYS A 93 -11.22 2.16 -9.54
CA LYS A 93 -10.77 2.95 -10.68
C LYS A 93 -10.08 2.05 -11.70
N ASP A 94 -10.16 2.45 -12.97
CA ASP A 94 -9.23 1.98 -13.99
C ASP A 94 -7.77 2.17 -13.57
N LEU A 95 -6.93 1.24 -13.99
CA LEU A 95 -5.50 1.23 -13.71
C LEU A 95 -4.81 2.46 -14.34
N HIS A 96 -4.02 3.16 -13.54
CA HIS A 96 -3.13 4.21 -14.03
C HIS A 96 -1.74 3.64 -14.25
N PHE A 97 -1.22 3.75 -15.47
CA PHE A 97 0.10 3.26 -15.84
C PHE A 97 1.11 4.40 -15.83
N PHE A 98 2.17 4.25 -15.05
CA PHE A 98 3.31 5.15 -15.15
C PHE A 98 4.19 4.69 -16.33
N ASP A 99 4.26 5.56 -17.33
CA ASP A 99 4.91 5.35 -18.62
C ASP A 99 6.40 4.97 -18.53
N THR A 100 7.20 5.64 -17.71
CA THR A 100 8.59 5.27 -17.35
C THR A 100 9.06 5.97 -16.08
N GLY A 101 10.11 5.45 -15.43
CA GLY A 101 10.80 6.15 -14.32
C GLY A 101 10.22 5.90 -12.92
N THR A 102 10.75 6.62 -11.94
CA THR A 102 10.34 6.53 -10.53
C THR A 102 9.14 7.44 -10.26
N VAL A 103 8.19 6.97 -9.44
CA VAL A 103 7.07 7.78 -8.95
C VAL A 103 7.61 8.80 -7.93
N THR A 104 7.77 10.04 -8.35
CA THR A 104 8.15 11.15 -7.47
C THR A 104 6.91 11.75 -6.80
N ALA A 105 7.09 12.52 -5.72
CA ALA A 105 5.99 13.22 -5.06
C ALA A 105 5.22 14.13 -6.04
N GLN A 106 5.93 14.87 -6.91
CA GLN A 106 5.32 15.72 -7.92
C GLN A 106 4.44 14.94 -8.89
N ARG A 107 4.96 13.81 -9.42
CA ARG A 107 4.21 12.95 -10.32
C ARG A 107 3.01 12.33 -9.65
N TYR A 108 3.18 11.83 -8.42
CA TYR A 108 2.07 11.30 -7.64
C TYR A 108 0.97 12.34 -7.43
N ARG A 109 1.33 13.58 -7.07
CA ARG A 109 0.36 14.68 -6.95
C ARG A 109 -0.39 14.93 -8.25
N ASP A 110 0.33 15.11 -9.35
CA ASP A 110 -0.25 15.57 -10.61
C ASP A 110 -1.00 14.45 -11.36
N GLU A 111 -0.42 13.25 -11.41
CA GLU A 111 -0.97 12.12 -12.17
C GLU A 111 -2.00 11.33 -11.35
N VAL A 112 -1.85 11.24 -10.02
CA VAL A 112 -2.74 10.44 -9.15
C VAL A 112 -3.70 11.30 -8.34
N LEU A 113 -3.18 12.16 -7.45
CA LEU A 113 -4.04 12.85 -6.47
C LEU A 113 -5.00 13.84 -7.15
N LYS A 114 -4.45 14.70 -8.01
CA LYS A 114 -5.22 15.73 -8.71
C LYS A 114 -6.20 15.13 -9.73
N THR A 115 -5.78 14.06 -10.39
CA THR A 115 -6.57 13.46 -11.48
C THR A 115 -7.66 12.54 -10.95
N TYR A 116 -7.39 11.79 -9.88
CA TYR A 116 -8.30 10.73 -9.42
C TYR A 116 -8.82 10.95 -8.01
N VAL A 117 -7.93 11.10 -7.02
CA VAL A 117 -8.35 11.21 -5.60
C VAL A 117 -9.29 12.40 -5.39
N ARG A 118 -8.98 13.53 -6.03
CA ARG A 118 -9.85 14.72 -6.02
C ARG A 118 -11.24 14.47 -6.60
N LEU A 119 -11.36 13.65 -7.65
CA LEU A 119 -12.66 13.32 -8.25
C LEU A 119 -13.49 12.46 -7.30
N PHE A 120 -12.88 11.44 -6.67
CA PHE A 120 -13.56 10.62 -5.67
C PHE A 120 -13.97 11.44 -4.45
N ARG A 121 -13.11 12.35 -3.99
CA ARG A 121 -13.48 13.30 -2.92
C ARG A 121 -14.71 14.14 -3.30
N GLY A 122 -14.80 14.61 -4.54
CA GLY A 122 -15.94 15.36 -5.05
C GLY A 122 -17.23 14.53 -5.14
N ALA A 123 -17.11 13.25 -5.50
CA ALA A 123 -18.25 12.34 -5.64
C ALA A 123 -18.79 11.83 -4.29
N VAL A 124 -17.90 11.39 -3.40
CA VAL A 124 -18.25 10.82 -2.08
C VAL A 124 -18.61 11.91 -1.08
N GLY A 125 -17.98 13.08 -1.17
CA GLY A 125 -18.24 14.18 -0.25
C GLY A 125 -17.35 14.16 1.00
N PRO A 126 -17.72 14.92 2.05
CA PRO A 126 -16.83 15.25 3.18
C PRO A 126 -16.33 14.07 4.00
N ASP A 127 -17.04 12.94 3.95
CA ASP A 127 -16.67 11.74 4.68
C ASP A 127 -15.62 10.89 3.94
N PHE A 128 -15.21 11.29 2.73
CA PHE A 128 -14.19 10.59 1.95
C PHE A 128 -12.85 10.54 2.68
N ILE A 129 -12.30 9.33 2.78
CA ILE A 129 -11.01 9.06 3.38
C ILE A 129 -10.10 8.43 2.35
N PHE A 130 -8.92 9.01 2.14
CA PHE A 130 -7.90 8.46 1.28
C PHE A 130 -6.91 7.62 2.10
N MET A 131 -6.61 6.40 1.63
CA MET A 131 -5.61 5.53 2.22
C MET A 131 -4.53 5.20 1.19
N ASP A 132 -3.29 5.47 1.59
CA ASP A 132 -2.06 5.14 0.89
C ASP A 132 -1.06 4.50 1.85
N ASP A 133 0.07 4.04 1.32
CA ASP A 133 1.16 3.57 2.14
C ASP A 133 1.97 4.75 2.73
N ASN A 134 2.94 4.43 3.59
CA ASN A 134 3.83 5.43 4.17
C ASN A 134 5.11 5.64 3.32
N ALA A 135 5.03 5.49 1.99
CA ALA A 135 6.19 5.71 1.12
C ALA A 135 6.71 7.16 1.27
N PRO A 136 8.04 7.38 1.26
CA PRO A 136 8.61 8.70 1.49
C PRO A 136 8.10 9.79 0.53
N CYS A 137 7.81 9.44 -0.72
CA CYS A 137 7.25 10.38 -1.70
C CYS A 137 5.82 10.81 -1.39
N TYR A 138 5.01 9.99 -0.70
CA TYR A 138 3.63 10.33 -0.31
C TYR A 138 3.57 11.15 0.98
N ARG A 139 4.69 11.22 1.71
CA ARG A 139 4.86 12.00 2.93
C ARG A 139 5.67 13.29 2.71
N ALA A 140 5.82 13.71 1.45
CA ALA A 140 6.41 15.01 1.14
C ALA A 140 5.44 16.14 1.49
N VAL A 141 5.98 17.30 1.92
CA VAL A 141 5.19 18.51 2.24
C VAL A 141 4.23 18.87 1.10
N LEU A 142 4.69 18.74 -0.14
CA LEU A 142 3.89 18.95 -1.35
C LEU A 142 2.58 18.14 -1.38
N ILE A 143 2.61 16.90 -0.86
CA ILE A 143 1.46 16.01 -0.82
C ILE A 143 0.54 16.43 0.33
N ASP A 144 1.11 16.71 1.49
CA ASP A 144 0.35 17.16 2.67
C ASP A 144 -0.40 18.46 2.38
N ASP A 145 0.26 19.45 1.76
CA ASP A 145 -0.33 20.72 1.34
C ASP A 145 -1.50 20.52 0.37
N PHE A 146 -1.36 19.57 -0.57
CA PHE A 146 -2.41 19.26 -1.54
C PHE A 146 -3.64 18.65 -0.85
N LEU A 147 -3.42 17.66 0.02
CA LEU A 147 -4.51 16.98 0.73
C LEU A 147 -5.25 17.95 1.67
N GLU A 148 -4.53 18.86 2.33
CA GLU A 148 -5.12 19.90 3.16
C GLU A 148 -5.95 20.89 2.32
N THR A 149 -5.39 21.37 1.20
CA THR A 149 -6.07 22.31 0.30
C THR A 149 -7.37 21.74 -0.28
N GLU A 150 -7.37 20.44 -0.62
CA GLU A 150 -8.55 19.76 -1.16
C GLU A 150 -9.47 19.19 -0.07
N ASN A 151 -9.15 19.41 1.21
CA ASN A 151 -9.88 18.89 2.37
C ASN A 151 -10.13 17.37 2.28
N ILE A 152 -9.04 16.63 2.02
CA ILE A 152 -9.01 15.17 1.93
C ILE A 152 -8.39 14.62 3.21
N GLN A 153 -9.18 13.85 3.96
CA GLN A 153 -8.66 13.15 5.12
C GLN A 153 -7.79 11.96 4.66
N ARG A 154 -6.54 11.90 5.12
CA ARG A 154 -5.66 10.76 4.90
C ARG A 154 -5.67 9.80 6.10
N MET A 155 -5.74 8.50 5.83
CA MET A 155 -5.60 7.43 6.80
C MET A 155 -4.28 6.68 6.57
N SER A 156 -3.44 6.60 7.61
CA SER A 156 -2.12 5.95 7.57
C SER A 156 -1.69 5.32 8.89
#